data_AF-A0A1D2I556-F1
#
_entry.id   AF-A0A1D2I556-F1
#
_cell.length_a   1.000
_cell.length_b   1.000
_cell.length_c   1.000
_cell.angle_alpha   90.00
_cell.angle_beta   90.00
_cell.angle_gamma   90.00
#
_symmetry.space_group_name_H-M   'P 1'
#
loop_
_entity.id
_entity.type
_entity.pdbx_description
1 polymer ?
#
loop_
_entity_poly.entity_id
_entity_poly.type
_entity_poly.pdbx_seq_one_letter_code
_entity_poly.pdbx_strand_id
1 'polypeptide(L)'
;MVAWETSARADADLVLTTLEYALASREVEPGQLIHHADHGCQYTSIKLTTRLMRAGIEASIGSVGDSYDNALAENLWMLIKTEGLRGRTFATRAEANLALFEYIDGFYNSRRIQERLGWLSPIEFEEKYYADQATAKRTNLKPRQPTLTC
;
A
#
# COMPACT_ATOMS: atom_id res chain seq x y z
N MET A 1 3.33 -0.61 4.17
CA MET A 1 3.25 -1.46 2.97
C MET A 1 2.13 -2.45 3.21
N VAL A 2 1.16 -2.58 2.30
CA VAL A 2 -0.10 -3.33 2.55
C VAL A 2 -0.10 -4.76 2.00
N ALA A 3 0.74 -5.04 1.00
CA ALA A 3 1.00 -6.36 0.46
C ALA A 3 2.33 -6.35 -0.31
N TRP A 4 2.94 -7.52 -0.43
CA TRP A 4 4.13 -7.77 -1.26
C TRP A 4 4.18 -9.25 -1.65
N GLU A 5 4.82 -9.56 -2.77
CA GLU A 5 5.06 -10.94 -3.23
C GLU A 5 6.41 -10.99 -3.98
N THR A 6 6.99 -12.18 -4.08
CA THR A 6 8.25 -12.44 -4.78
C THR A 6 8.05 -13.53 -5.82
N SER A 7 8.65 -13.35 -6.99
CA SER A 7 8.66 -14.37 -8.04
C SER A 7 10.04 -14.46 -8.70
N ALA A 8 10.28 -15.57 -9.39
CA ALA A 8 11.44 -15.71 -10.26
C ALA A 8 11.36 -14.79 -11.50
N ARG A 9 10.18 -14.25 -11.81
CA ARG A 9 9.93 -13.42 -12.99
C ARG A 9 9.14 -12.17 -12.62
N ALA A 10 9.51 -11.06 -13.24
CA ALA A 10 8.78 -9.80 -13.18
C ALA A 10 7.73 -9.77 -14.31
N ASP A 11 6.59 -10.43 -14.08
CA ASP A 11 5.48 -10.51 -15.02
C ASP A 11 4.18 -9.94 -14.43
N ALA A 12 3.14 -9.86 -15.26
CA ALA A 12 1.84 -9.34 -14.84
C ALA A 12 1.16 -10.24 -13.78
N ASP A 13 1.49 -11.53 -13.74
CA ASP A 13 0.87 -12.46 -12.79
C ASP A 13 1.40 -12.22 -11.36
N LEU A 14 2.67 -11.84 -11.21
CA LEU A 14 3.22 -11.35 -9.94
C LEU A 14 2.50 -10.09 -9.45
N VAL A 15 2.30 -9.11 -10.34
CA VAL A 15 1.62 -7.84 -9.99
C VAL A 15 0.18 -8.11 -9.58
N LEU A 16 -0.53 -8.96 -10.33
CA LEU A 16 -1.90 -9.37 -10.01
C LEU A 16 -1.99 -10.08 -8.66
N THR A 17 -1.09 -11.02 -8.38
CA THR A 17 -1.07 -11.73 -7.08
C THR A 17 -0.91 -10.75 -5.92
N THR A 18 0.00 -9.79 -6.07
CA THR A 18 0.21 -8.74 -5.05
C THR A 18 -1.03 -7.87 -4.90
N LEU A 19 -1.71 -7.54 -6.00
CA LEU A 19 -2.97 -6.77 -5.97
C LEU A 19 -4.08 -7.54 -5.25
N GLU A 20 -4.24 -8.85 -5.49
CA GLU A 20 -5.23 -9.65 -4.77
C GLU A 20 -4.96 -9.67 -3.27
N TYR A 21 -3.69 -9.79 -2.85
CA TYR A 21 -3.34 -9.73 -1.44
C TYR A 21 -3.64 -8.37 -0.81
N ALA A 22 -3.39 -7.28 -1.55
CA ALA A 22 -3.73 -5.93 -1.08
C ALA A 22 -5.25 -5.72 -0.93
N LEU A 23 -6.04 -6.26 -1.87
CA LEU A 23 -7.50 -6.16 -1.81
C LEU A 23 -8.09 -7.07 -0.74
N ALA A 24 -7.49 -8.23 -0.49
CA ALA A 24 -7.93 -9.14 0.56
C ALA A 24 -7.56 -8.65 1.97
N SER A 25 -6.51 -7.84 2.12
CA SER A 25 -6.07 -7.34 3.42
C SER A 25 -6.86 -6.13 3.92
N ARG A 26 -7.77 -5.56 3.12
CA ARG A 26 -8.48 -4.31 3.42
C ARG A 26 -9.94 -4.37 2.99
N GLU A 27 -10.80 -3.69 3.74
CA GLU A 27 -12.16 -3.40 3.29
C GLU A 27 -12.10 -2.18 2.36
N VAL A 28 -12.37 -2.41 1.07
CA VAL A 28 -12.34 -1.37 0.04
C VAL A 28 -13.64 -1.40 -0.74
N GLU A 29 -14.29 -0.24 -0.84
CA GLU A 29 -15.45 -0.09 -1.72
C GLU A 29 -15.01 0.27 -3.15
N PRO A 30 -15.68 -0.29 -4.18
CA PRO A 30 -15.42 0.09 -5.57
C PRO A 30 -15.50 1.61 -5.78
N GLY A 31 -14.56 2.16 -6.55
CA GLY A 31 -14.49 3.58 -6.89
C GLY A 31 -13.72 4.45 -5.88
N GLN A 32 -13.17 3.88 -4.80
CA GLN A 32 -12.40 4.63 -3.81
C GLN A 32 -10.88 4.60 -4.04
N LEU A 33 -10.40 3.72 -4.93
CA LEU A 33 -8.96 3.53 -5.16
C LEU A 33 -8.53 3.99 -6.54
N ILE A 34 -7.34 4.59 -6.56
CA ILE A 34 -6.58 4.87 -7.78
C ILE A 34 -5.31 4.02 -7.72
N HIS A 35 -5.07 3.23 -8.77
CA HIS A 35 -3.86 2.46 -8.95
C HIS A 35 -2.85 3.28 -9.75
N HIS A 36 -1.83 3.79 -9.07
CA HIS A 36 -0.71 4.51 -9.67
C HIS A 36 0.38 3.53 -10.11
N ALA A 37 0.75 3.56 -11.39
CA ALA A 37 1.82 2.73 -11.94
C ALA A 37 2.61 3.45 -13.03
N ASP A 38 3.81 2.95 -13.30
CA ASP A 38 4.64 3.40 -14.42
C ASP A 38 4.21 2.74 -15.75
N HIS A 39 4.93 3.06 -16.83
CA HIS A 39 4.66 2.53 -18.18
C HIS A 39 5.23 1.13 -18.42
N GLY A 40 5.59 0.38 -17.38
CA GLY A 40 6.10 -0.98 -17.49
C GLY A 40 5.12 -1.92 -18.19
N CYS A 41 5.65 -2.90 -18.92
CA CYS A 41 4.82 -3.84 -19.70
C CYS A 41 3.92 -4.72 -18.81
N GLN A 42 4.29 -4.93 -17.54
CA GLN A 42 3.45 -5.64 -16.57
C GLN A 42 2.22 -4.80 -16.19
N TYR A 43 2.43 -3.49 -15.99
CA TYR A 43 1.41 -2.55 -15.54
C TYR A 43 0.46 -2.09 -16.65
N THR A 44 0.94 -2.10 -17.89
CA THR A 44 0.13 -1.83 -19.10
C THR A 44 -0.53 -3.08 -19.68
N SER A 45 -0.38 -4.23 -19.02
CA SER A 45 -0.94 -5.49 -19.50
C SER A 45 -2.48 -5.50 -19.50
N ILE A 46 -3.07 -6.18 -20.48
CA ILE A 46 -4.53 -6.37 -20.57
C ILE A 46 -5.06 -7.08 -19.32
N LYS A 47 -4.30 -8.05 -18.77
CA LYS A 47 -4.71 -8.78 -17.58
C LYS A 47 -4.88 -7.86 -16.37
N LEU A 48 -3.89 -6.99 -16.12
CA LEU A 48 -3.94 -6.07 -14.98
C LEU A 48 -5.06 -5.04 -15.14
N THR A 49 -5.11 -4.37 -16.28
CA THR A 49 -6.12 -3.34 -16.56
C THR A 49 -7.54 -3.90 -16.45
N THR A 50 -7.80 -5.10 -16.98
CA THR A 50 -9.09 -5.79 -16.83
C THR A 50 -9.43 -6.06 -15.37
N ARG A 51 -8.45 -6.47 -14.56
CA ARG A 51 -8.67 -6.79 -13.15
C ARG A 51 -8.95 -5.54 -12.31
N LEU A 52 -8.26 -4.43 -12.59
CA LEU A 52 -8.50 -3.13 -11.95
C LEU A 52 -9.92 -2.64 -12.22
N MET A 53 -10.36 -2.68 -13.49
CA MET A 53 -11.73 -2.33 -13.86
C MET A 53 -12.78 -3.17 -13.11
N ARG A 54 -12.54 -4.48 -12.96
CA ARG A 54 -13.45 -5.38 -12.23
C ARG A 54 -13.53 -5.11 -10.73
N ALA A 55 -12.49 -4.57 -10.11
CA ALA A 55 -12.53 -4.11 -8.71
C ALA A 55 -13.03 -2.66 -8.57
N GLY A 56 -13.37 -1.99 -9.67
CA GLY A 56 -13.71 -0.56 -9.64
C GLY A 56 -12.54 0.32 -9.21
N ILE A 57 -11.30 -0.07 -9.56
CA ILE A 57 -10.10 0.70 -9.29
C ILE A 57 -9.75 1.50 -10.55
N GLU A 58 -9.59 2.81 -10.39
CA GLU A 58 -9.17 3.66 -11.50
C GLU A 58 -7.66 3.50 -11.74
N ALA A 59 -7.26 3.17 -12.96
CA ALA A 59 -5.85 3.08 -13.30
C ALA A 59 -5.32 4.47 -13.67
N SER A 60 -4.37 4.99 -12.89
CA SER A 60 -3.62 6.20 -13.21
C SER A 60 -2.21 5.80 -13.62
N ILE A 61 -1.91 5.95 -14.90
CA ILE A 61 -0.55 5.81 -15.39
C ILE A 61 0.05 7.21 -15.41
N GLY A 62 1.12 7.41 -14.65
CA GLY A 62 1.76 8.72 -14.53
C GLY A 62 2.06 9.33 -15.90
N SER A 63 1.91 10.65 -16.02
CA SER A 63 2.42 11.36 -17.20
C SER A 63 3.94 11.15 -17.30
N VAL A 64 4.50 11.15 -18.52
CA VAL A 64 5.96 11.02 -18.69
C VAL A 64 6.63 12.18 -17.93
N GLY A 65 7.24 11.89 -16.80
CA GLY A 65 7.90 12.88 -15.93
C GLY A 65 7.26 13.14 -14.57
N ASP A 66 6.12 12.51 -14.22
CA ASP A 66 5.55 12.60 -12.87
C ASP A 66 6.30 11.70 -11.89
N SER A 67 7.44 12.21 -11.43
CA SER A 67 8.40 11.49 -10.57
C SER A 67 7.92 11.27 -9.14
N TYR A 68 6.82 11.90 -8.71
CA TYR A 68 6.48 11.94 -7.29
C TYR A 68 5.95 10.60 -6.75
N ASP A 69 5.02 9.97 -7.46
CA ASP A 69 4.48 8.65 -7.09
C ASP A 69 5.56 7.57 -7.15
N ASN A 70 6.41 7.64 -8.18
CA ASN A 70 7.53 6.73 -8.32
C ASN A 70 8.60 6.97 -7.24
N ALA A 71 8.86 8.23 -6.85
CA ALA A 71 9.85 8.55 -5.81
C ALA A 71 9.52 7.93 -4.46
N LEU A 72 8.23 7.85 -4.08
CA LEU A 72 7.82 7.17 -2.85
C LEU A 72 8.11 5.67 -2.92
N ALA A 73 7.76 5.03 -4.04
CA ALA A 73 8.01 3.61 -4.27
C ALA A 73 9.52 3.30 -4.33
N GLU A 74 10.30 4.13 -5.04
CA GLU A 74 11.76 4.01 -5.15
C GLU A 74 12.43 4.18 -3.79
N ASN A 75 12.02 5.16 -2.99
CA ASN A 75 12.56 5.36 -1.65
C ASN A 75 12.28 4.15 -0.75
N LEU A 76 11.07 3.59 -0.80
CA LEU A 76 10.75 2.36 -0.06
C LEU A 76 11.66 1.20 -0.46
N TRP A 77 11.83 0.98 -1.76
CA TRP A 77 12.69 -0.10 -2.27
C TRP A 77 14.16 0.12 -1.94
N MET A 78 14.62 1.37 -1.96
CA MET A 78 15.97 1.71 -1.52
C MET A 78 16.16 1.31 -0.06
N LEU A 79 15.26 1.71 0.84
CA LEU A 79 15.33 1.38 2.27
C LEU A 79 15.37 -0.12 2.52
N ILE A 80 14.50 -0.90 1.86
CA ILE A 80 14.49 -2.36 1.98
C ILE A 80 15.84 -2.95 1.55
N LYS A 81 16.39 -2.50 0.43
CA LYS A 81 17.68 -2.98 -0.07
C LYS A 81 18.84 -2.57 0.84
N THR A 82 18.83 -1.35 1.36
CA THR A 82 19.95 -0.81 2.15
C THR A 82 19.95 -1.26 3.60
N GLU A 83 18.78 -1.32 4.24
CA GLU A 83 18.66 -1.67 5.66
C GLU A 83 18.37 -3.17 5.84
N GLY A 84 17.53 -3.76 4.98
CA GLY A 84 17.08 -5.15 5.16
C GLY A 84 17.97 -6.22 4.50
N LEU A 85 18.54 -5.91 3.32
CA LEU A 85 19.23 -6.89 2.49
C LEU A 85 20.74 -6.63 2.33
N ARG A 86 21.21 -5.42 2.59
CA ARG A 86 22.62 -5.05 2.34
C ARG A 86 23.57 -5.92 3.15
N GLY A 87 24.56 -6.49 2.47
CA GLY A 87 25.58 -7.35 3.09
C GLY A 87 25.11 -8.77 3.39
N ARG A 88 23.90 -9.16 2.97
CA ARG A 88 23.40 -10.54 3.08
C ARG A 88 23.51 -11.24 1.73
N THR A 89 23.95 -12.50 1.77
CA THR A 89 23.88 -13.44 0.65
C THR A 89 22.95 -14.57 1.04
N PHE A 90 21.98 -14.88 0.17
CA PHE A 90 20.99 -15.91 0.44
C PHE A 90 21.30 -17.15 -0.41
N ALA A 91 21.32 -18.32 0.20
CA ALA A 91 21.52 -19.58 -0.51
C ALA A 91 20.22 -20.02 -1.20
N THR A 92 19.07 -19.66 -0.64
CA THR A 92 17.76 -19.98 -1.20
C THR A 92 16.83 -18.77 -1.27
N ARG A 93 15.84 -18.83 -2.17
CA ARG A 93 14.78 -17.82 -2.23
C ARG A 93 13.95 -17.77 -0.93
N ALA A 94 13.79 -18.92 -0.26
CA ALA A 94 13.06 -18.98 1.01
C ALA A 94 13.75 -18.13 2.10
N GLU A 95 15.09 -18.16 2.17
CA GLU A 95 15.85 -17.32 3.10
C GLU A 95 15.70 -15.83 2.77
N ALA A 96 15.74 -15.47 1.48
CA ALA A 96 15.51 -14.10 1.05
C ALA A 96 14.07 -13.62 1.38
N ASN A 97 13.07 -14.49 1.21
CA ASN A 97 11.69 -14.18 1.56
C ASN A 97 11.49 -14.03 3.07
N LEU A 98 12.15 -14.88 3.87
CA LEU A 98 12.13 -14.73 5.33
C LEU A 98 12.77 -13.41 5.75
N ALA A 99 13.91 -13.05 5.17
CA ALA A 99 14.57 -11.76 5.41
C ALA A 99 13.67 -10.56 5.06
N LEU A 100 12.97 -10.64 3.93
CA LEU A 100 12.00 -9.62 3.53
C LEU A 100 10.83 -9.55 4.50
N PHE A 101 10.28 -10.69 4.94
CA PHE A 101 9.19 -10.75 5.92
C PHE A 101 9.61 -10.15 7.27
N GLU A 102 10.76 -10.58 7.80
CA GLU A 102 11.32 -10.03 9.04
C GLU A 102 11.51 -8.52 8.97
N TYR A 103 11.97 -8.02 7.84
CA TYR A 103 12.19 -6.59 7.65
C TYR A 103 10.89 -5.82 7.41
N ILE A 104 10.03 -6.26 6.49
CA ILE A 104 8.82 -5.53 6.09
C ILE A 104 7.76 -5.60 7.19
N ASP A 105 7.40 -6.81 7.62
CA ASP A 105 6.31 -7.05 8.56
C ASP A 105 6.82 -6.97 10.01
N GLY A 106 8.01 -7.50 10.27
CA GLY A 106 8.60 -7.51 11.62
C GLY A 106 9.19 -6.18 12.10
N PHE A 107 9.59 -5.28 11.18
CA PHE A 107 10.22 -4.01 11.54
C PHE A 107 9.60 -2.78 10.85
N TYR A 108 9.56 -2.76 9.51
CA TYR A 108 9.18 -1.58 8.75
C TYR A 108 7.74 -1.14 9.05
N ASN A 109 6.77 -2.06 8.97
CA ASN A 109 5.37 -1.75 9.19
C ASN A 109 5.06 -1.52 10.68
N SER A 110 5.65 -2.34 11.56
CA SER A 110 5.25 -2.41 12.98
C SER A 110 6.07 -1.54 13.94
N ARG A 111 7.30 -1.13 13.57
CA ARG A 111 8.25 -0.49 14.51
C ARG A 111 9.00 0.70 13.93
N ARG A 112 9.11 0.83 12.61
CA ARG A 112 9.95 1.88 12.01
C ARG A 112 9.31 3.25 12.16
N ILE A 113 9.83 4.03 13.10
CA ILE A 113 9.41 5.40 13.34
C ILE A 113 9.82 6.30 12.18
N GLN A 114 8.87 7.12 11.70
CA GLN A 114 9.12 8.07 10.62
C GLN A 114 8.69 9.47 11.07
N GLU A 115 9.60 10.44 11.00
CA GLU A 115 9.30 11.85 11.35
C GLU A 115 8.13 12.40 10.53
N ARG A 116 8.09 12.08 9.22
CA ARG A 116 6.99 12.46 8.32
C ARG A 116 5.61 11.93 8.75
N LEU A 117 5.57 10.88 9.56
CA LEU A 117 4.34 10.28 10.10
C LEU A 117 4.03 10.78 11.51
N GLY A 118 4.73 11.81 11.99
CA GLY A 118 4.58 12.33 13.34
C GLY A 118 5.19 11.44 14.41
N TRP A 119 6.34 10.83 14.11
CA TRP A 119 7.07 9.91 15.01
C TRP A 119 6.29 8.62 15.32
N LEU A 120 5.49 8.16 14.36
CA LEU A 120 4.75 6.90 14.44
C LEU A 120 5.29 5.87 13.44
N SER A 121 5.09 4.59 13.73
CA SER A 121 5.23 3.53 12.74
C SER A 121 4.09 3.58 11.71
N PRO A 122 4.26 2.96 10.52
CA PRO A 122 3.21 2.91 9.52
C PRO A 122 1.88 2.33 10.02
N ILE A 123 1.91 1.27 10.82
CA ILE A 123 0.70 0.68 11.41
C ILE A 123 0.06 1.65 12.40
N GLU A 124 0.82 2.22 13.33
CA GLU A 124 0.27 3.16 14.32
C GLU A 124 -0.32 4.42 13.67
N PHE A 125 0.34 4.92 12.62
CA PHE A 125 -0.16 6.06 11.85
C PHE A 125 -1.51 5.75 11.18
N GLU A 126 -1.61 4.56 10.57
CA GLU A 126 -2.83 4.10 9.91
C GLU A 126 -3.97 3.86 10.91
N GLU A 127 -3.69 3.22 12.04
CA GLU A 127 -4.65 3.00 13.12
C GLU A 127 -5.20 4.32 13.65
N LYS A 128 -4.31 5.30 13.88
CA LYS A 128 -4.71 6.65 14.30
C LYS A 128 -5.60 7.31 13.26
N TYR A 129 -5.24 7.24 11.98
CA TYR A 129 -6.04 7.82 10.89
C TYR A 129 -7.47 7.26 10.87
N TYR A 130 -7.63 5.94 10.98
CA TYR A 130 -8.94 5.31 11.01
C TYR A 130 -9.72 5.61 12.31
N ALA A 131 -9.05 5.73 13.45
CA ALA A 131 -9.67 6.15 14.71
C ALA A 131 -10.21 7.59 14.65
N ASP A 132 -9.44 8.50 14.04
CA ASP A 132 -9.82 9.90 13.85
C ASP A 132 -11.02 10.02 12.88
N GLN A 133 -10.98 9.28 11.77
CA GLN A 133 -12.09 9.15 10.81
C GLN A 133 -13.38 8.63 11.47
N ALA A 134 -13.28 7.57 12.27
CA ALA A 134 -14.42 7.01 12.99
C ALA A 134 -15.01 8.02 14.00
N THR A 135 -14.15 8.80 14.67
CA THR A 135 -14.55 9.85 15.62
C THR A 135 -15.24 11.02 14.91
N ALA A 136 -14.71 11.46 13.77
CA ALA A 136 -15.32 12.50 12.94
C ALA A 136 -16.70 12.08 12.42
N LYS A 137 -16.83 10.84 11.93
CA LYS A 137 -18.10 10.27 11.46
C LYS A 137 -19.15 10.19 12.58
N ARG A 138 -18.75 9.79 13.79
CA ARG A 138 -19.63 9.80 14.98
C ARG A 138 -20.08 11.21 15.38
N THR A 139 -19.18 12.19 15.29
CA THR A 139 -19.49 13.58 15.64
C THR A 139 -20.50 14.19 14.67
N ASN A 140 -20.35 13.88 13.37
CA ASN A 140 -21.27 14.31 12.31
C ASN A 140 -22.64 13.59 12.36
N LEU A 141 -22.78 12.51 13.14
CA LEU A 141 -24.05 11.80 13.35
C LEU A 141 -24.85 12.27 14.59
N LYS A 142 -24.36 13.24 15.38
CA LYS A 142 -25.16 13.80 16.49
C LYS A 142 -26.37 14.59 15.93
N PRO A 143 -27.61 14.31 16.40
CA PRO A 143 -28.83 14.81 15.74
C PRO A 143 -29.09 16.30 15.98
N ARG A 144 -29.69 16.95 14.97
CA ARG A 144 -30.35 18.26 15.09
C ARG A 144 -31.24 18.26 16.33
N GLN A 145 -31.03 19.23 17.23
CA GLN A 145 -31.93 19.46 18.35
C GLN A 145 -33.36 19.67 17.82
N PRO A 146 -34.38 18.99 18.36
CA PRO A 146 -35.75 19.33 18.04
C PRO A 146 -36.04 20.73 18.60
N THR A 147 -36.35 21.67 17.73
CA THR A 147 -36.84 23.00 18.10
C THR A 147 -38.13 22.80 18.90
N LEU A 148 -38.07 22.99 20.22
CA LEU A 148 -39.27 23.07 21.05
C LEU A 148 -39.94 24.42 20.77
N THR A 149 -40.96 24.42 19.92
CA THR A 149 -41.92 25.51 19.81
C THR A 149 -42.96 25.34 20.92
N CYS A 150 -43.10 26.38 21.76
CA CYS A 150 -44.29 26.67 22.56
C CYS A 150 -44.62 28.14 22.36
#